data_AF-A0A7C9EX32-F1
#
_entry.id   AF-A0A7C9EX32-F1
#
_cell.length_a   1.000
_cell.length_b   1.000
_cell.length_c   1.000
_cell.angle_alpha   90.00
_cell.angle_beta   90.00
_cell.angle_gamma   90.00
#
_symmetry.space_group_name_H-M   'P 1'
#
loop_
_entity.id
_entity.type
_entity.pdbx_description
1 polymer ?
#
loop_
_entity_poly.entity_id
_entity_poly.type
_entity_poly.pdbx_seq_one_letter_code
_entity_poly.pdbx_strand_id
1 'polypeptide(L)'
;MGCPKSFSISGGMGAALLSKPETIHDILTTLKRNLDIPVTCKIRLLKTPPDTVELARRIEKIGVSALAVHGRKVLDRPRDPAKWDEIADVVAALSIPVIANGDVFDYEDIQRIKDATGATSVMIARGALWNASVFSPHGKLPWEDVKREYVRKSILWDNDVKSTKHTLKEMIMHHSCLELPEGKAVIKSETLADISRLYGEEEYFQFVQKNRMLLNG
;
A
#
# COMPACT_ATOMS: atom_id res chain seq x y z
N MET A 1 7.17 -10.19 2.08
CA MET A 1 7.90 -10.64 3.28
C MET A 1 7.91 -9.55 4.38
N GLY A 2 6.76 -8.96 4.74
CA GLY A 2 6.75 -7.84 5.70
C GLY A 2 5.45 -7.59 6.46
N CYS A 3 4.46 -8.50 6.33
CA CYS A 3 3.20 -8.40 7.09
C CYS A 3 3.44 -8.87 8.54
N PRO A 4 3.24 -8.02 9.56
CA PRO A 4 3.43 -8.40 10.96
C PRO A 4 2.14 -8.90 11.64
N LYS A 5 1.03 -9.05 10.90
CA LYS A 5 -0.24 -9.49 11.48
C LYS A 5 -0.12 -10.92 12.01
N SER A 6 -0.74 -11.19 13.16
CA SER A 6 -0.65 -12.47 13.87
C SER A 6 -0.98 -13.67 12.98
N PHE A 7 -2.06 -13.60 12.18
CA PHE A 7 -2.47 -14.68 11.28
C PHE A 7 -1.40 -14.99 10.22
N SER A 8 -0.67 -13.97 9.73
CA SER A 8 0.40 -14.14 8.76
C SER A 8 1.60 -14.80 9.42
N ILE A 9 1.94 -14.37 10.63
CA ILE A 9 3.07 -14.92 11.39
C ILE A 9 2.81 -16.39 11.76
N SER A 10 1.62 -16.71 12.27
CA SER A 10 1.24 -18.09 12.63
C SER A 10 1.22 -19.01 11.42
N GLY A 11 0.85 -18.49 10.24
CA GLY A 11 0.91 -19.23 8.98
C GLY A 11 2.31 -19.32 8.34
N GLY A 12 3.36 -18.80 8.98
CA GLY A 12 4.72 -18.79 8.42
C GLY A 12 4.91 -17.85 7.22
N MET A 13 3.98 -16.92 7.01
CA MET A 13 3.96 -15.96 5.92
C MET A 13 4.41 -14.56 6.37
N GLY A 14 4.59 -13.65 5.41
CA GLY A 14 4.81 -12.24 5.72
C GLY A 14 6.15 -12.02 6.43
N ALA A 15 6.13 -11.41 7.61
CA ALA A 15 7.34 -11.14 8.39
C ALA A 15 7.98 -12.41 8.98
N ALA A 16 7.24 -13.51 9.12
CA ALA A 16 7.79 -14.78 9.61
C ALA A 16 8.79 -15.41 8.64
N LEU A 17 8.74 -15.05 7.35
CA LEU A 17 9.73 -15.50 6.35
C LEU A 17 11.11 -14.88 6.59
N LEU A 18 11.18 -13.72 7.25
CA LEU A 18 12.45 -12.99 7.43
C LEU A 18 13.48 -13.76 8.27
N SER A 19 13.03 -14.70 9.11
CA SER A 19 13.89 -15.62 9.86
C SER A 19 14.14 -16.95 9.16
N LYS A 20 13.67 -17.12 7.91
CA LYS A 20 13.79 -18.35 7.11
C LYS A 20 14.37 -18.08 5.71
N PRO A 21 15.67 -17.71 5.61
CA PRO A 21 16.30 -17.38 4.33
C PRO A 21 16.21 -18.48 3.28
N GLU A 22 16.32 -19.75 3.66
CA GLU A 22 16.21 -20.88 2.74
C GLU A 22 14.79 -20.99 2.13
N THR A 23 13.75 -20.77 2.93
CA THR A 23 12.37 -20.73 2.42
C THR A 23 12.16 -19.55 1.46
N ILE A 24 12.78 -18.40 1.74
CA ILE A 24 12.75 -17.25 0.82
C ILE A 24 13.42 -17.64 -0.51
N HIS A 25 14.58 -18.29 -0.44
CA HIS A 25 15.33 -18.76 -1.60
C HIS A 25 14.48 -19.69 -2.48
N ASP A 26 13.85 -20.70 -1.89
CA ASP A 26 13.05 -21.68 -2.62
C ASP A 26 11.83 -21.05 -3.29
N ILE A 27 11.12 -20.16 -2.58
CA ILE A 27 9.96 -19.43 -3.14
C ILE A 27 10.40 -18.58 -4.32
N LEU A 28 11.40 -17.72 -4.14
CA LEU A 28 11.82 -16.77 -5.17
C LEU A 28 12.42 -17.47 -6.38
N THR A 29 13.22 -18.52 -6.18
CA THR A 29 13.78 -19.34 -7.27
C THR A 29 12.66 -20.01 -8.06
N THR A 30 11.67 -20.57 -7.37
CA THR A 30 10.52 -21.22 -8.01
C THR A 30 9.71 -20.21 -8.84
N LEU A 31 9.42 -19.03 -8.30
CA LEU A 31 8.72 -17.98 -9.05
C LEU A 31 9.52 -17.53 -10.27
N LYS A 32 10.82 -17.26 -10.09
CA LYS A 32 11.71 -16.81 -11.16
C LYS A 32 11.86 -17.81 -12.30
N ARG A 33 11.83 -19.11 -12.00
CA ARG A 33 11.92 -20.17 -13.01
C ARG A 33 10.65 -20.33 -13.84
N ASN A 34 9.47 -20.00 -13.27
CA ASN A 34 8.18 -20.36 -13.85
C ASN A 34 7.34 -19.16 -14.32
N LEU A 35 7.83 -17.93 -14.15
CA LEU A 35 7.11 -16.72 -14.54
C LEU A 35 7.94 -15.90 -15.53
N ASP A 36 7.32 -15.52 -16.65
CA ASP A 36 7.91 -14.64 -17.65
C ASP A 36 7.81 -13.14 -17.28
N ILE A 37 7.13 -12.85 -16.16
CA ILE A 37 6.96 -11.49 -15.63
C ILE A 37 7.99 -11.18 -14.53
N PRO A 38 8.35 -9.90 -14.32
CA PRO A 38 9.27 -9.50 -13.26
C PRO A 38 8.78 -9.93 -11.86
N VAL A 39 9.64 -10.68 -11.15
CA VAL A 39 9.40 -11.04 -9.74
C VAL A 39 10.09 -9.99 -8.86
N THR A 40 9.31 -9.30 -8.03
CA THR A 40 9.82 -8.35 -7.03
C THR A 40 9.47 -8.84 -5.63
N CYS A 41 10.07 -8.23 -4.60
CA CYS A 41 9.70 -8.53 -3.24
C CYS A 41 9.70 -7.31 -2.33
N LYS A 42 8.99 -7.43 -1.21
CA LYS A 42 8.88 -6.38 -0.18
C LYS A 42 9.26 -6.93 1.19
N ILE A 43 10.23 -6.31 1.85
CA ILE A 43 10.71 -6.68 3.19
C ILE A 43 10.45 -5.55 4.21
N ARG A 44 10.64 -5.90 5.49
CA ARG A 44 10.85 -4.96 6.60
C ARG A 44 12.31 -5.06 7.05
N LEU A 45 12.79 -4.05 7.77
CA LEU A 45 14.12 -4.10 8.39
C LEU A 45 14.20 -5.25 9.41
N LEU A 46 15.38 -5.87 9.50
CA LEU A 46 15.70 -6.86 10.53
C LEU A 46 16.16 -6.18 11.82
N LYS A 47 16.60 -6.98 12.80
CA LYS A 47 17.03 -6.47 14.11
C LYS A 47 18.22 -5.52 13.96
N THR A 48 19.18 -5.88 13.11
CA THR A 48 20.38 -5.08 12.85
C THR A 48 20.47 -4.67 11.37
N PRO A 49 21.08 -3.51 11.05
CA PRO A 49 21.32 -3.11 9.67
C PRO A 49 22.14 -4.14 8.87
N PRO A 50 23.25 -4.72 9.40
CA PRO A 50 24.01 -5.75 8.68
C PRO A 50 23.19 -6.97 8.29
N ASP A 51 22.30 -7.46 9.18
CA ASP A 51 21.43 -8.60 8.86
C ASP A 51 20.48 -8.25 7.70
N THR A 52 19.96 -7.01 7.69
CA THR A 52 19.05 -6.54 6.64
C THR A 52 19.77 -6.50 5.29
N VAL A 53 21.00 -5.96 5.26
CA VAL A 53 21.84 -5.91 4.07
C VAL A 53 22.19 -7.31 3.57
N GLU A 54 22.56 -8.23 4.46
CA GLU A 54 22.88 -9.61 4.10
C GLU A 54 21.66 -10.34 3.49
N LEU A 55 20.48 -10.20 4.09
CA LEU A 55 19.25 -10.75 3.52
C LEU A 55 18.96 -10.15 2.14
N ALA A 56 19.12 -8.84 1.99
CA ALA A 56 18.89 -8.13 0.74
C ALA A 56 19.82 -8.63 -0.39
N ARG A 57 21.11 -8.85 -0.10
CA ARG A 57 22.09 -9.41 -1.05
C ARG A 57 21.73 -10.84 -1.47
N ARG A 58 21.28 -11.67 -0.52
CA ARG A 58 20.80 -13.03 -0.84
C ARG A 58 19.60 -12.99 -1.78
N ILE A 59 18.66 -12.09 -1.51
CA ILE A 59 17.47 -11.88 -2.35
C ILE A 59 17.88 -11.42 -3.77
N GLU A 60 18.80 -10.46 -3.88
CA GLU A 60 19.31 -10.00 -5.18
C GLU A 60 19.98 -11.13 -5.98
N LYS A 61 20.79 -11.97 -5.32
CA LYS A 61 21.48 -13.09 -5.97
C LYS A 61 20.54 -14.10 -6.64
N ILE A 62 19.30 -14.20 -6.17
CA ILE A 62 18.26 -15.06 -6.78
C ILE A 62 17.74 -14.47 -8.11
N GLY A 63 17.97 -13.17 -8.36
CA GLY A 63 17.61 -12.50 -9.60
C GLY A 63 16.22 -11.85 -9.58
N VAL A 64 15.77 -11.36 -8.41
CA VAL A 64 14.57 -10.51 -8.33
C VAL A 64 14.81 -9.18 -9.05
N SER A 65 13.76 -8.63 -9.67
CA SER A 65 13.88 -7.43 -10.50
C SER A 65 13.95 -6.12 -9.70
N ALA A 66 13.44 -6.11 -8.46
CA ALA A 66 13.51 -4.97 -7.54
C ALA A 66 13.20 -5.43 -6.10
N LEU A 67 13.69 -4.64 -5.13
CA LEU A 67 13.44 -4.85 -3.70
C LEU A 67 12.77 -3.62 -3.06
N ALA A 68 11.55 -3.77 -2.57
CA ALA A 68 10.90 -2.76 -1.75
C ALA A 68 11.27 -2.94 -0.26
N VAL A 69 11.78 -1.89 0.37
CA VAL A 69 12.20 -1.92 1.78
C VAL A 69 11.30 -0.99 2.58
N HIS A 70 10.52 -1.57 3.50
CA HIS A 70 9.87 -0.76 4.53
C HIS A 70 10.88 -0.44 5.63
N GLY A 71 11.19 0.84 5.82
CA GLY A 71 12.11 1.37 6.85
C GLY A 71 11.64 1.18 8.30
N ARG A 72 10.86 0.14 8.59
CA ARG A 72 10.43 -0.22 9.94
C ARG A 72 10.77 -1.68 10.20
N LYS A 73 11.18 -1.98 11.42
CA LYS A 73 11.37 -3.34 11.93
C LYS A 73 9.99 -4.00 12.11
N VAL A 74 9.98 -5.31 12.35
CA VAL A 74 8.72 -6.06 12.53
C VAL A 74 7.92 -5.58 13.74
N LEU A 75 8.61 -5.23 14.83
CA LEU A 75 8.00 -4.77 16.08
C LEU A 75 7.64 -3.27 16.08
N ASP A 76 8.17 -2.50 15.13
CA ASP A 76 7.89 -1.07 15.01
C ASP A 76 6.43 -0.85 14.63
N ARG A 77 5.79 0.06 15.35
CA ARG A 77 4.42 0.52 15.15
C ARG A 77 4.37 1.63 14.10
N PRO A 78 3.19 1.93 13.53
CA PRO A 78 3.04 3.00 12.55
C PRO A 78 3.43 4.41 13.05
N ARG A 79 3.51 4.62 14.38
CA ARG A 79 3.95 5.85 15.03
C ARG A 79 5.47 5.99 15.12
N ASP A 80 6.20 4.87 15.10
CA ASP A 80 7.65 4.87 15.20
C ASP A 80 8.21 5.30 13.84
N PRO A 81 9.17 6.23 13.76
CA PRO A 81 9.62 6.78 12.49
C PRO A 81 10.26 5.72 11.59
N ALA A 82 10.08 5.86 10.28
CA ALA A 82 10.81 5.06 9.31
C ALA A 82 12.31 5.44 9.32
N LYS A 83 13.17 4.43 9.42
CA LYS A 83 14.63 4.50 9.47
C LYS A 83 15.16 4.52 8.04
N TRP A 84 15.16 5.69 7.43
CA TRP A 84 15.59 5.89 6.05
C TRP A 84 17.09 5.69 5.85
N ASP A 85 17.88 5.93 6.89
CA ASP A 85 19.30 5.59 6.97
C ASP A 85 19.53 4.07 6.77
N GLU A 86 18.76 3.21 7.45
CA GLU A 86 18.85 1.76 7.24
C GLU A 86 18.39 1.34 5.82
N ILE A 87 17.58 2.16 5.13
CA ILE A 87 17.26 1.92 3.71
C ILE A 87 18.45 2.30 2.82
N ALA A 88 19.15 3.41 3.12
CA ALA A 88 20.35 3.83 2.40
C ALA A 88 21.44 2.77 2.43
N ASP A 89 21.63 2.10 3.57
CA ASP A 89 22.55 0.97 3.69
C ASP A 89 22.22 -0.16 2.70
N VAL A 90 20.93 -0.47 2.52
CA VAL A 90 20.48 -1.47 1.55
C VAL A 90 20.68 -0.99 0.11
N VAL A 91 20.34 0.26 -0.18
CA VAL A 91 20.55 0.87 -1.51
C VAL A 91 22.02 0.79 -1.91
N ALA A 92 22.93 1.18 -1.02
CA ALA A 92 24.37 1.16 -1.28
C ALA A 92 24.94 -0.26 -1.50
N ALA A 93 24.25 -1.28 -0.99
CA ALA A 93 24.71 -2.66 -1.03
C ALA A 93 24.21 -3.48 -2.23
N LEU A 94 23.21 -2.98 -2.96
CA LEU A 94 22.57 -3.69 -4.08
C LEU A 94 22.83 -2.99 -5.42
N SER A 95 22.79 -3.78 -6.49
CA SER A 95 22.83 -3.31 -7.89
C SER A 95 21.44 -3.23 -8.53
N ILE A 96 20.45 -3.95 -8.00
CA ILE A 96 19.04 -3.87 -8.45
C ILE A 96 18.31 -2.63 -7.90
N PRO A 97 17.24 -2.16 -8.55
CA PRO A 97 16.42 -1.06 -8.04
C PRO A 97 15.85 -1.34 -6.64
N VAL A 98 16.05 -0.40 -5.73
CA VAL A 98 15.44 -0.41 -4.39
C VAL A 98 14.30 0.61 -4.33
N ILE A 99 13.18 0.19 -3.76
CA ILE A 99 11.96 0.99 -3.60
C ILE A 99 11.78 1.32 -2.11
N ALA A 100 12.01 2.57 -1.72
CA ALA A 100 11.85 3.01 -0.34
C ALA A 100 10.37 3.06 0.05
N ASN A 101 10.04 2.57 1.26
CA ASN A 101 8.68 2.60 1.79
C ASN A 101 8.68 3.00 3.27
N GLY A 102 7.79 3.92 3.63
CA GLY A 102 7.58 4.36 5.00
C GLY A 102 7.63 5.89 5.10
N ASP A 103 6.55 6.44 5.66
CA ASP A 103 6.40 7.87 5.96
C ASP A 103 6.43 8.80 4.75
N VAL A 104 5.70 8.37 3.72
CA VAL A 104 5.36 9.18 2.55
C VAL A 104 3.90 9.62 2.70
N PHE A 105 3.68 10.91 2.86
CA PHE A 105 2.35 11.49 3.06
C PHE A 105 2.03 12.60 2.08
N ASP A 106 3.03 13.27 1.52
CA ASP A 106 2.89 14.34 0.53
C ASP A 106 3.71 14.04 -0.74
N TYR A 107 3.47 14.81 -1.82
CA TYR A 107 4.18 14.60 -3.08
C TYR A 107 5.68 14.90 -2.94
N GLU A 108 6.00 15.94 -2.18
CA GLU A 108 7.36 16.41 -1.90
C GLU A 108 8.17 15.39 -1.09
N ASP A 109 7.49 14.52 -0.31
CA ASP A 109 8.16 13.44 0.42
C ASP A 109 8.84 12.45 -0.53
N ILE A 110 8.34 12.30 -1.76
CA ILE A 110 8.93 11.40 -2.75
C ILE A 110 10.38 11.79 -3.01
N GLN A 111 10.64 13.07 -3.30
CA GLN A 111 12.00 13.54 -3.58
C GLN A 111 12.85 13.53 -2.31
N ARG A 112 12.30 13.99 -1.18
CA ARG A 112 13.00 14.00 0.12
C ARG A 112 13.50 12.61 0.53
N ILE A 113 12.69 11.57 0.31
CA ILE A 113 13.05 10.19 0.62
C ILE A 113 14.08 9.66 -0.37
N LYS A 114 13.94 9.96 -1.67
CA LYS A 114 14.95 9.57 -2.66
C LYS A 114 16.31 10.18 -2.34
N ASP A 115 16.36 11.45 -1.95
CA ASP A 115 17.60 12.14 -1.58
C ASP A 115 18.21 11.53 -0.30
N ALA A 116 17.38 11.22 0.70
CA ALA A 116 17.86 10.64 1.95
C ALA A 116 18.31 9.17 1.84
N THR A 117 17.71 8.40 0.93
CA THR A 117 17.95 6.95 0.82
C THR A 117 18.81 6.55 -0.37
N GLY A 118 18.88 7.37 -1.41
CA GLY A 118 19.41 6.98 -2.72
C GLY A 118 18.49 6.03 -3.51
N ALA A 119 17.29 5.70 -3.01
CA ALA A 119 16.39 4.75 -3.65
C ALA A 119 15.91 5.24 -5.04
N THR A 120 15.73 4.30 -5.97
CA THR A 120 15.27 4.62 -7.32
C THR A 120 13.83 5.15 -7.32
N SER A 121 13.00 4.57 -6.46
CA SER A 121 11.56 4.82 -6.39
C SER A 121 11.05 4.82 -4.94
N VAL A 122 9.85 5.36 -4.74
CA VAL A 122 9.16 5.42 -3.44
C VAL A 122 7.79 4.75 -3.55
N MET A 123 7.43 3.96 -2.54
CA MET A 123 6.13 3.30 -2.42
C MET A 123 5.31 3.96 -1.31
N ILE A 124 4.09 4.39 -1.65
CA ILE A 124 3.17 5.08 -0.75
C ILE A 124 2.03 4.12 -0.35
N ALA A 125 1.65 4.12 0.93
CA ALA A 125 0.56 3.29 1.43
C ALA A 125 -0.49 4.13 2.18
N ARG A 126 -0.21 4.55 3.42
CA ARG A 126 -1.15 5.34 4.23
C ARG A 126 -1.53 6.66 3.58
N GLY A 127 -0.55 7.43 3.07
CA GLY A 127 -0.83 8.68 2.37
C GLY A 127 -1.84 8.50 1.24
N ALA A 128 -1.65 7.46 0.41
CA ALA A 128 -2.55 7.14 -0.70
C ALA A 128 -3.93 6.63 -0.24
N LEU A 129 -3.99 5.87 0.84
CA LEU A 129 -5.25 5.42 1.44
C LEU A 129 -6.09 6.59 1.95
N TRP A 130 -5.43 7.56 2.58
CA TRP A 130 -6.12 8.73 3.13
C TRP A 130 -6.49 9.72 2.04
N ASN A 131 -5.60 9.96 1.08
CA ASN A 131 -5.85 10.82 -0.05
C ASN A 131 -5.03 10.35 -1.26
N ALA A 132 -5.69 9.71 -2.23
CA ALA A 132 -5.04 9.17 -3.42
C ALA A 132 -4.40 10.26 -4.31
N SER A 133 -4.79 11.53 -4.16
CA SER A 133 -4.13 12.63 -4.88
C SER A 133 -2.73 12.97 -4.34
N VAL A 134 -2.21 12.25 -3.35
CA VAL A 134 -0.79 12.32 -2.91
C VAL A 134 0.20 12.12 -4.06
N PHE A 135 -0.21 11.48 -5.15
CA PHE A 135 0.62 11.30 -6.35
C PHE A 135 0.63 12.52 -7.28
N SER A 136 -0.18 13.56 -7.00
CA SER A 136 -0.28 14.75 -7.85
C SER A 136 0.87 15.72 -7.60
N PRO A 137 1.64 16.11 -8.64
CA PRO A 137 2.66 17.16 -8.53
C PRO A 137 2.06 18.56 -8.30
N HIS A 138 0.74 18.72 -8.48
CA HIS A 138 0.04 19.99 -8.32
C HIS A 138 -0.57 20.17 -6.92
N GLY A 139 -0.16 19.32 -5.97
CA GLY A 139 -0.71 19.28 -4.62
C GLY A 139 -1.93 18.36 -4.50
N LYS A 140 -2.29 18.09 -3.24
CA LYS A 140 -3.44 17.26 -2.89
C LYS A 140 -4.74 17.97 -3.21
N LEU A 141 -5.66 17.22 -3.81
CA LEU A 141 -7.07 17.61 -3.93
C LEU A 141 -7.76 17.56 -2.56
N PRO A 142 -8.84 18.33 -2.36
CA PRO A 142 -9.72 18.17 -1.21
C PRO A 142 -10.14 16.71 -1.03
N TRP A 143 -10.06 16.20 0.20
CA TRP A 143 -10.33 14.79 0.48
C TRP A 143 -11.81 14.44 0.24
N GLU A 144 -12.71 15.43 0.30
CA GLU A 144 -14.12 15.33 -0.09
C GLU A 144 -14.28 14.93 -1.56
N ASP A 145 -13.54 15.59 -2.46
CA ASP A 145 -13.57 15.30 -3.89
C ASP A 145 -13.01 13.89 -4.17
N VAL A 146 -11.95 13.52 -3.45
CA VAL A 146 -11.32 12.19 -3.58
C VAL A 146 -12.23 11.09 -3.07
N LYS A 147 -12.94 11.29 -1.95
CA LYS A 147 -13.97 10.36 -1.48
C LYS A 147 -15.09 10.19 -2.52
N ARG A 148 -15.57 11.30 -3.07
CA ARG A 148 -16.65 11.29 -4.07
C ARG A 148 -16.22 10.53 -5.33
N GLU A 149 -15.02 10.78 -5.85
CA GLU A 149 -14.49 10.02 -6.99
C GLU A 149 -14.26 8.54 -6.64
N TYR A 150 -13.79 8.23 -5.42
CA TYR A 150 -13.69 6.85 -4.96
C TYR A 150 -15.05 6.14 -4.96
N VAL A 151 -16.12 6.80 -4.49
CA VAL A 151 -17.49 6.27 -4.55
C VAL A 151 -17.90 5.99 -6.00
N ARG A 152 -17.63 6.93 -6.92
CA ARG A 152 -17.91 6.72 -8.36
C ARG A 152 -17.15 5.52 -8.91
N LYS A 153 -15.86 5.34 -8.56
CA LYS A 153 -15.11 4.13 -8.96
C LYS A 153 -15.68 2.85 -8.36
N SER A 154 -16.09 2.87 -7.09
CA SER A 154 -16.75 1.72 -6.45
C SER A 154 -18.04 1.33 -7.15
N ILE A 155 -18.85 2.31 -7.56
CA ILE A 155 -20.08 2.09 -8.34
C ILE A 155 -19.75 1.49 -9.71
N LEU A 156 -18.81 2.10 -10.43
CA LEU A 156 -18.41 1.69 -11.77
C LEU A 156 -17.95 0.23 -11.81
N TRP A 157 -17.12 -0.17 -10.85
CA TRP A 157 -16.52 -1.50 -10.79
C TRP A 157 -17.28 -2.51 -9.92
N ASP A 158 -18.51 -2.18 -9.50
CA ASP A 158 -19.32 -3.03 -8.62
C ASP A 158 -18.60 -3.50 -7.35
N ASN A 159 -17.82 -2.61 -6.75
CA ASN A 159 -16.97 -2.97 -5.63
C ASN A 159 -17.79 -3.38 -4.41
N ASP A 160 -17.33 -4.39 -3.69
CA ASP A 160 -18.01 -4.86 -2.47
C ASP A 160 -18.23 -3.69 -1.47
N VAL A 161 -19.44 -3.63 -0.93
CA VAL A 161 -19.86 -2.54 -0.04
C VAL A 161 -19.04 -2.53 1.26
N LYS A 162 -18.63 -3.69 1.79
CA LYS A 162 -17.84 -3.75 3.02
C LYS A 162 -16.45 -3.15 2.80
N SER A 163 -15.85 -3.45 1.65
CA SER A 163 -14.56 -2.92 1.22
C SER A 163 -14.63 -1.43 0.93
N THR A 164 -15.67 -0.99 0.22
CA THR A 164 -15.95 0.45 -0.01
C THR A 164 -16.07 1.21 1.31
N LYS A 165 -16.89 0.69 2.25
CA LYS A 165 -17.04 1.28 3.59
C LYS A 165 -15.74 1.30 4.37
N HIS A 166 -14.91 0.25 4.28
CA HIS A 166 -13.63 0.24 4.98
C HIS A 166 -12.74 1.40 4.55
N THR A 167 -12.54 1.58 3.23
CA THR A 167 -11.72 2.68 2.70
C THR A 167 -12.28 4.05 3.07
N LEU A 168 -13.60 4.26 2.92
CA LEU A 168 -14.23 5.53 3.31
C LEU A 168 -14.04 5.83 4.79
N LYS A 169 -14.17 4.82 5.66
CA LYS A 169 -13.91 4.99 7.10
C LYS A 169 -12.45 5.35 7.38
N GLU A 170 -11.48 4.76 6.68
CA GLU A 170 -10.06 5.13 6.83
C GLU A 170 -9.81 6.59 6.42
N MET A 171 -10.42 7.04 5.32
CA MET A 171 -10.35 8.45 4.89
C MET A 171 -10.98 9.39 5.92
N ILE A 172 -12.16 9.05 6.45
CA ILE A 172 -12.89 9.85 7.46
C ILE A 172 -12.15 9.87 8.80
N MET A 173 -11.66 8.73 9.28
CA MET A 173 -10.90 8.66 10.55
C MET A 173 -9.62 9.49 10.50
N HIS A 174 -9.02 9.67 9.33
CA HIS A 174 -7.82 10.48 9.19
C HIS A 174 -8.09 11.99 9.20
N HIS A 175 -9.14 12.44 8.50
CA HIS A 175 -9.41 13.87 8.31
C HIS A 175 -10.49 14.44 9.24
N SER A 176 -11.27 13.58 9.88
CA SER A 176 -12.47 13.96 10.64
C SER A 176 -12.75 12.92 11.75
N CYS A 177 -14.01 12.53 11.98
CA CYS A 177 -14.40 11.58 13.01
C CYS A 177 -15.60 10.73 12.57
N LEU A 178 -15.58 9.42 12.90
CA LEU A 178 -16.67 8.50 12.57
C LEU A 178 -17.97 8.77 13.35
N GLU A 179 -17.91 9.52 14.45
CA GLU A 179 -19.08 9.86 15.27
C GLU A 179 -19.94 10.99 14.69
N LEU A 180 -19.42 11.69 13.67
CA LEU A 180 -20.16 12.72 12.95
C LEU A 180 -21.18 12.12 11.97
N PRO A 181 -22.14 12.93 11.47
CA PRO A 181 -23.22 12.44 10.62
C PRO A 181 -22.75 11.62 9.41
N GLU A 182 -21.71 12.06 8.70
CA GLU A 182 -21.14 11.33 7.57
C GLU A 182 -20.63 9.94 7.98
N GLY A 183 -19.81 9.86 9.02
CA GLY A 183 -19.25 8.59 9.50
C GLY A 183 -20.33 7.60 9.94
N LYS A 184 -21.32 8.07 10.69
CA LYS A 184 -22.49 7.27 11.09
C LYS A 184 -23.30 6.79 9.89
N ALA A 185 -23.49 7.64 8.88
CA ALA A 185 -24.20 7.26 7.66
C ALA A 185 -23.44 6.18 6.88
N VAL A 186 -22.12 6.33 6.67
CA VAL A 186 -21.27 5.31 6.03
C VAL A 186 -21.34 3.98 6.80
N ILE A 187 -21.31 4.01 8.12
CA ILE A 187 -21.42 2.80 8.96
C ILE A 187 -22.76 2.09 8.74
N LYS A 188 -23.86 2.86 8.60
CA LYS A 188 -25.21 2.32 8.41
C LYS A 188 -25.52 1.86 6.98
N SER A 189 -24.81 2.34 5.96
CA SER A 189 -25.04 1.93 4.57
C SER A 189 -24.91 0.43 4.39
N GLU A 190 -25.87 -0.21 3.71
CA GLU A 190 -25.87 -1.66 3.45
C GLU A 190 -25.56 -1.98 1.99
N THR A 191 -25.75 -1.01 1.09
CA THR A 191 -25.56 -1.16 -0.35
C THR A 191 -24.73 -0.02 -0.95
N LEU A 192 -24.22 -0.20 -2.17
CA LEU A 192 -23.63 0.90 -2.94
C LEU A 192 -24.65 1.99 -3.29
N ALA A 193 -25.96 1.66 -3.36
CA ALA A 193 -27.02 2.64 -3.55
C ALA A 193 -27.21 3.55 -2.32
N ASP A 194 -26.98 3.04 -1.10
CA ASP A 194 -26.99 3.88 0.11
C ASP A 194 -25.80 4.82 0.13
N ILE A 195 -24.63 4.34 -0.29
CA ILE A 195 -23.42 5.15 -0.39
C ILE A 195 -23.56 6.20 -1.49
N SER A 196 -24.11 5.85 -2.65
CA SER A 196 -24.32 6.82 -3.72
C SER A 196 -25.24 7.96 -3.25
N ARG A 197 -26.32 7.64 -2.52
CA ARG A 197 -27.18 8.63 -1.87
C ARG A 197 -26.47 9.55 -0.92
N LEU A 198 -25.60 9.00 -0.08
CA LEU A 198 -24.84 9.79 0.88
C LEU A 198 -23.92 10.83 0.22
N TYR A 199 -23.39 10.51 -0.96
CA TYR A 199 -22.42 11.33 -1.68
C TYR A 199 -23.00 12.08 -2.89
N GLY A 200 -24.32 12.07 -3.10
CA GLY A 200 -24.98 12.77 -4.22
C GLY A 200 -24.67 12.15 -5.59
N GLU A 201 -24.49 10.83 -5.64
CA GLU A 201 -24.10 10.06 -6.83
C GLU A 201 -25.21 9.11 -7.33
N GLU A 202 -26.47 9.36 -6.98
CA GLU A 202 -27.61 8.51 -7.34
C GLU A 202 -27.83 8.42 -8.84
N GLU A 203 -27.80 9.56 -9.53
CA GLU A 203 -27.97 9.60 -10.99
C GLU A 203 -26.87 8.82 -11.68
N TYR A 204 -25.64 8.96 -11.18
CA TYR A 204 -24.49 8.20 -11.68
C TYR A 204 -24.63 6.70 -11.39
N PHE A 205 -25.09 6.32 -10.20
CA PHE A 205 -25.38 4.93 -9.86
C PHE A 205 -26.42 4.33 -10.81
N GLN A 206 -27.54 5.02 -11.03
CA GLN A 206 -28.57 4.55 -11.96
C GLN A 206 -28.06 4.46 -13.39
N PHE A 207 -27.25 5.43 -13.83
CA PHE A 207 -26.61 5.41 -15.14
C PHE A 207 -25.71 4.17 -15.31
N VAL A 208 -24.82 3.90 -14.35
CA VAL A 208 -23.93 2.73 -14.41
C VAL A 208 -24.74 1.43 -14.41
N GLN A 209 -25.75 1.30 -13.55
CA GLN A 209 -26.58 0.09 -13.49
C GLN A 209 -27.32 -0.18 -14.80
N LYS A 210 -27.89 0.85 -15.44
CA LYS A 210 -28.57 0.72 -16.74
C LYS A 210 -27.62 0.32 -17.86
N ASN A 211 -26.37 0.78 -17.82
CA ASN A 211 -25.39 0.58 -18.88
C ASN A 211 -24.39 -0.55 -18.59
N ARG A 212 -24.51 -1.28 -17.47
CA ARG A 212 -23.52 -2.28 -17.06
C ARG A 212 -23.33 -3.41 -18.09
N MET A 213 -24.39 -3.81 -18.80
CA MET A 213 -24.27 -4.78 -19.90
C MET A 213 -23.47 -4.25 -21.10
N LEU A 214 -23.48 -2.93 -21.32
CA LEU A 214 -22.73 -2.27 -22.40
C LEU A 214 -21.28 -1.95 -22.00
N LEU A 215 -20.99 -1.85 -20.71
CA LEU A 215 -19.66 -1.55 -20.16
C LEU A 215 -18.77 -2.79 -19.96
N ASN A 216 -19.37 -3.98 -20.00
CA ASN A 216 -18.69 -5.27 -19.83
C ASN A 216 -18.42 -6.02 -21.15
N GLY A 217 -18.73 -5.40 -22.30
CA GLY A 217 -18.43 -5.91 -23.65
C GLY A 217 -17.26 -5.16 -24.27
#